data_AF-A0ABC9IHC2-F1
#
_entry.id   AF-A0ABC9IHC2-F1
#
_cell.length_a   1.000
_cell.length_b   1.000
_cell.length_c   1.000
_cell.angle_alpha   90.00
_cell.angle_beta   90.00
_cell.angle_gamma   90.00
#
_symmetry.space_group_name_H-M   'P 1'
#
loop_
_entity.id
_entity.type
_entity.pdbx_description
1 polymer ?
#
loop_
_entity_poly.entity_id
_entity_poly.type
_entity_poly.pdbx_seq_one_letter_code
_entity_poly.pdbx_strand_id
1 'polypeptide(L)'
;MSTTQFKVISVSSGSTQSLDFGSRVINASVAVQGFNVSYGNTDHHLKTIDVSSAIAGLSGSSVTVSATCFMEDKSNNKTSGTVRVLVIAECES
;
A
#
# COMPACT_ATOMS: atom_id res chain seq x y z
N MET A 1 -27.50 6.84 5.14
CA MET A 1 -26.63 7.70 4.31
C MET A 1 -25.24 7.06 4.32
N SER A 2 -24.35 7.34 3.37
CA SER A 2 -22.97 6.84 3.43
C SER A 2 -22.00 7.99 3.64
N THR A 3 -20.84 7.69 4.22
CA THR A 3 -19.77 8.66 4.45
C THR A 3 -18.48 8.13 3.86
N THR A 4 -17.80 8.95 3.05
CA THR A 4 -16.47 8.61 2.55
C THR A 4 -15.41 8.98 3.59
N GLN A 5 -14.60 8.01 3.98
CA GLN A 5 -13.47 8.17 4.88
C GLN A 5 -12.15 7.92 4.14
N PHE A 6 -11.11 8.63 4.55
CA PHE A 6 -9.76 8.51 4.00
C PHE A 6 -8.80 8.14 5.12
N LYS A 7 -8.01 7.09 4.93
CA LYS A 7 -6.92 6.71 5.83
C LYS A 7 -5.66 6.42 5.04
N VAL A 8 -4.51 6.72 5.64
CA VAL A 8 -3.21 6.44 5.04
C VAL A 8 -2.46 5.47 5.95
N ILE A 9 -1.87 4.43 5.36
CA ILE A 9 -1.06 3.46 6.08
C ILE A 9 0.23 3.15 5.30
N SER A 10 1.30 2.84 6.03
CA SER A 10 2.54 2.35 5.45
C SER A 10 2.52 0.82 5.42
N VAL A 11 2.79 0.24 4.26
CA VAL A 11 2.79 -1.21 4.03
C VAL A 11 4.15 -1.62 3.49
N SER A 12 4.83 -2.52 4.19
CA SER A 12 6.06 -3.15 3.69
C SER A 12 5.75 -4.00 2.45
N SER A 13 6.64 -3.98 1.47
CA SER A 13 6.50 -4.78 0.24
C SER A 13 6.23 -6.25 0.56
N GLY A 14 5.17 -6.82 -0.04
CA GLY A 14 4.75 -8.21 0.16
C GLY A 14 3.98 -8.47 1.45
N SER A 15 3.74 -7.45 2.28
CA SER A 15 2.95 -7.56 3.51
C SER A 15 1.53 -7.03 3.32
N THR A 16 0.66 -7.33 4.30
CA THR A 16 -0.68 -6.75 4.41
C THR A 16 -0.80 -5.91 5.68
N GLN A 17 -1.72 -4.94 5.67
CA GLN A 17 -2.09 -4.14 6.84
C GLN A 17 -3.61 -3.95 6.86
N SER A 18 -4.19 -3.90 8.05
CA SER A 18 -5.62 -3.68 8.24
C SER A 18 -5.90 -2.34 8.90
N LEU A 19 -6.91 -1.65 8.39
CA LEU A 19 -7.42 -0.39 8.92
C LEU A 19 -8.89 -0.57 9.29
N ASP A 20 -9.21 -0.32 10.55
CA ASP A 20 -10.60 -0.23 10.99
C ASP A 20 -11.14 1.17 10.71
N PHE A 21 -12.35 1.27 10.15
CA PHE A 21 -13.07 2.52 9.86
C PHE A 21 -14.17 2.83 10.88
N GLY A 22 -14.36 1.99 11.91
CA GLY A 22 -15.30 2.19 13.01
C GLY A 22 -16.78 2.01 12.66
N SER A 23 -17.09 1.89 11.37
CA SER A 23 -18.41 1.67 10.79
C SER A 23 -18.29 0.70 9.62
N ARG A 24 -19.37 0.01 9.27
CA ARG A 24 -19.35 -0.97 8.18
C ARG A 24 -18.89 -0.33 6.88
N VAL A 25 -17.89 -0.93 6.26
CA VAL A 25 -17.37 -0.53 4.95
C VAL A 25 -18.23 -1.20 3.87
N ILE A 26 -18.82 -0.38 3.01
CA ILE A 26 -19.68 -0.78 1.89
C ILE A 26 -18.83 -1.03 0.65
N ASN A 27 -17.86 -0.14 0.41
CA ASN A 27 -16.94 -0.22 -0.71
C ASN A 27 -15.59 0.39 -0.32
N ALA A 28 -14.52 0.00 -0.99
CA ALA A 28 -13.23 0.64 -0.82
C ALA A 28 -12.43 0.67 -2.13
N SER A 29 -11.49 1.59 -2.19
CA SER A 29 -10.45 1.68 -3.22
C SER A 29 -9.14 2.10 -2.59
N VAL A 30 -8.04 1.78 -3.27
CA VAL A 30 -6.70 2.14 -2.81
C VAL A 30 -5.92 2.87 -3.88
N ALA A 31 -4.99 3.72 -3.46
CA ALA A 31 -4.05 4.39 -4.34
C ALA A 31 -2.65 4.44 -3.69
N VAL A 32 -1.62 4.37 -4.52
CA VAL A 32 -0.25 4.66 -4.10
C VAL A 32 -0.15 6.17 -3.87
N GLN A 33 0.05 6.57 -2.61
CA GLN A 33 0.27 7.98 -2.23
C GLN A 33 1.77 8.32 -2.21
N GLY A 34 2.63 7.31 -2.08
CA GLY A 34 4.08 7.45 -2.14
C GLY A 34 4.76 6.12 -1.81
N PHE A 35 6.07 6.04 -2.00
CA PHE A 35 6.86 4.85 -1.69
C PHE A 35 8.29 5.23 -1.32
N ASN A 36 8.97 4.34 -0.60
CA ASN A 36 10.38 4.46 -0.28
C ASN A 36 11.07 3.11 -0.48
N VAL A 37 12.11 3.10 -1.30
CA VAL A 37 12.96 1.93 -1.57
C VAL A 37 14.40 2.41 -1.77
N SER A 38 15.36 1.70 -1.18
CA SER A 38 16.77 2.10 -1.21
C SER A 38 17.69 0.88 -1.15
N TYR A 39 18.85 0.96 -1.83
CA TYR A 39 19.97 0.03 -1.65
C TYR A 39 20.80 0.37 -0.40
N GLY A 40 20.41 1.42 0.34
CA GLY A 40 21.13 1.91 1.51
C GLY A 40 22.32 2.77 1.08
N ASN A 41 23.52 2.36 1.48
CA ASN A 41 24.75 3.14 1.32
C ASN A 41 25.64 2.63 0.16
N THR A 42 25.12 1.80 -0.72
CA THR A 42 25.84 1.26 -1.87
C THR A 42 25.40 1.97 -3.15
N ASP A 43 26.35 2.19 -4.06
CA ASP A 43 26.06 2.72 -5.40
C ASP A 43 25.51 1.62 -6.31
N HIS A 44 24.42 1.94 -7.00
CA HIS A 44 23.75 1.02 -7.91
C HIS A 44 23.11 1.79 -9.07
N HIS A 45 23.30 1.28 -10.29
CA HIS A 45 22.58 1.78 -11.46
C HIS A 45 21.20 1.15 -11.55
N LEU A 46 20.17 1.93 -11.22
CA LEU A 46 18.77 1.52 -11.27
C LEU A 46 18.37 1.06 -12.68
N LYS A 47 17.70 -0.09 -12.76
CA LYS A 47 17.14 -0.65 -13.99
C LYS A 47 15.60 -0.63 -13.98
N THR A 48 15.00 -1.10 -12.90
CA THR A 48 13.54 -1.24 -12.79
C THR A 48 13.07 -0.81 -11.40
N ILE A 49 11.93 -0.13 -11.34
CA ILE A 49 11.13 0.07 -10.13
C ILE A 49 9.72 -0.41 -10.43
N ASP A 50 9.15 -1.20 -9.52
CA ASP A 50 7.75 -1.60 -9.56
C ASP A 50 7.10 -1.25 -8.22
N VAL A 51 5.94 -0.60 -8.29
CA VAL A 51 5.15 -0.20 -7.11
C VAL A 51 3.69 -0.47 -7.39
N SER A 52 3.04 -1.20 -6.50
CA SER A 52 1.60 -1.44 -6.56
C SER A 52 0.96 -1.45 -5.18
N SER A 53 -0.34 -1.22 -5.15
CA SER A 53 -1.18 -1.36 -3.96
C SER A 53 -2.49 -2.04 -4.35
N ALA A 54 -3.03 -2.89 -3.50
CA ALA A 54 -4.29 -3.57 -3.73
C ALA A 54 -5.11 -3.70 -2.45
N ILE A 55 -6.42 -3.92 -2.62
CA ILE A 55 -7.27 -4.41 -1.54
C ILE A 55 -7.07 -5.92 -1.43
N ALA A 56 -6.65 -6.37 -0.24
CA ALA A 56 -6.49 -7.78 0.08
C ALA A 56 -7.72 -8.37 0.79
N GLY A 57 -8.60 -7.52 1.35
CA GLY A 57 -9.84 -7.97 1.96
C GLY A 57 -10.71 -6.83 2.49
N LEU A 58 -12.00 -7.11 2.62
CA LEU A 58 -13.01 -6.24 3.22
C LEU A 58 -13.88 -7.06 4.17
N SER A 59 -13.96 -6.67 5.43
CA SER A 59 -14.76 -7.38 6.44
C SER A 59 -15.27 -6.44 7.52
N GLY A 60 -16.60 -6.32 7.64
CA GLY A 60 -17.24 -5.44 8.61
C GLY A 60 -16.78 -4.00 8.43
N SER A 61 -16.09 -3.45 9.43
CA SER A 61 -15.51 -2.11 9.42
C SER A 61 -14.04 -2.07 8.99
N SER A 62 -13.43 -3.22 8.67
CA SER A 62 -12.01 -3.33 8.36
C SER A 62 -11.73 -3.45 6.87
N VAL A 63 -10.74 -2.69 6.40
CA VAL A 63 -10.12 -2.85 5.06
C VAL A 63 -8.72 -3.38 5.23
N THR A 64 -8.43 -4.54 4.62
CA THR A 64 -7.07 -5.09 4.53
C THR A 64 -6.47 -4.70 3.19
N VAL A 65 -5.30 -4.10 3.21
CA VAL A 65 -4.56 -3.65 2.02
C VAL A 65 -3.22 -4.36 1.91
N SER A 66 -2.74 -4.54 0.68
CA SER A 66 -1.41 -5.04 0.36
C SER A 66 -0.67 -4.05 -0.52
N ALA A 67 0.66 -4.17 -0.54
CA ALA A 67 1.49 -3.40 -1.45
C ALA A 67 2.72 -4.18 -1.91
N THR A 68 3.17 -3.91 -3.13
CA THR A 68 4.50 -4.30 -3.61
C THR A 68 5.31 -3.04 -3.87
N CYS A 69 6.57 -3.06 -3.48
CA CYS A 69 7.55 -2.04 -3.84
C CYS A 69 8.91 -2.70 -3.89
N PHE A 70 9.46 -2.83 -5.08
CA PHE A 70 10.81 -3.32 -5.27
C PHE A 70 11.53 -2.52 -6.34
N MET A 71 12.85 -2.58 -6.27
CA MET A 71 13.70 -2.12 -7.35
C MET A 71 14.78 -3.15 -7.67
N GLU A 72 15.23 -3.10 -8.91
CA GLU A 72 16.25 -3.97 -9.47
C GLU A 72 17.30 -3.12 -10.19
N ASP A 73 18.59 -3.43 -9.99
CA ASP A 73 19.69 -2.76 -10.66
C ASP A 73 20.12 -3.48 -11.95
N LYS A 74 21.11 -2.91 -12.65
CA LYS A 74 21.67 -3.52 -13.87
C LYS A 74 22.33 -4.89 -13.63
N SER A 75 22.82 -5.15 -12.42
CA SER A 75 23.50 -6.38 -12.01
C SER A 75 22.55 -7.42 -11.40
N ASN A 76 21.24 -7.18 -11.47
CA ASN A 76 20.15 -8.01 -10.92
C ASN A 76 20.12 -8.11 -9.38
N ASN A 77 20.76 -7.17 -8.67
CA ASN A 77 20.50 -6.98 -7.25
C ASN A 77 19.07 -6.47 -7.08
N LYS A 78 18.38 -6.94 -6.04
CA LYS A 78 17.00 -6.55 -5.73
C LYS A 78 16.90 -6.09 -4.29
N THR A 79 16.08 -5.07 -4.07
CA THR A 79 15.69 -4.64 -2.74
C THR A 79 14.23 -4.23 -2.73
N SER A 80 13.63 -4.30 -1.54
CA SER A 80 12.22 -4.04 -1.32
C SER A 80 12.02 -2.87 -0.37
N GLY A 81 10.93 -2.15 -0.58
CA GLY A 81 10.62 -0.93 0.14
C GLY A 81 9.31 -0.97 0.91
N THR A 82 8.83 0.23 1.19
CA THR A 82 7.53 0.48 1.81
C THR A 82 6.69 1.35 0.89
N VAL A 83 5.37 1.18 0.94
CA VAL A 83 4.39 1.99 0.20
C VAL A 83 3.50 2.70 1.19
N ARG A 84 3.27 3.98 0.99
CA ARG A 84 2.18 4.73 1.63
C ARG A 84 0.93 4.53 0.79
N VAL A 85 0.00 3.76 1.31
CA VAL A 85 -1.27 3.45 0.65
C VAL A 85 -2.35 4.38 1.20
N LEU A 86 -3.00 5.12 0.31
CA LEU A 86 -4.25 5.80 0.60
C LEU A 86 -5.39 4.79 0.45
N VAL A 87 -6.19 4.66 1.50
CA VAL A 87 -7.42 3.86 1.51
C VAL A 87 -8.61 4.82 1.52
N ILE A 88 -9.46 4.67 0.52
CA ILE A 88 -10.69 5.43 0.34
C ILE A 88 -11.82 4.44 0.61
N ALA A 89 -12.57 4.64 1.69
CA ALA A 89 -13.64 3.73 2.09
C ALA A 89 -14.98 4.46 2.14
N GLU A 90 -15.99 3.90 1.50
CA GLU A 90 -17.38 4.30 1.71
C GLU A 90 -17.95 3.49 2.87
N CYS A 91 -18.40 4.18 3.91
CA CYS A 91 -18.89 3.58 5.14
C CYS A 91 -20.38 3.90 5.35
N GLU A 92 -21.08 3.03 6.08
CA GLU A 92 -22.41 3.36 6.61
C GLU A 92 -22.29 4.52 7.62
N SER A 93 -23.21 5.50 7.53
CA SER A 93 -23.33 6.61 8.48
C SER A 93 -24.11 6.24 9.73
#